data_AF-A0A1H7QZA6-F1
#
_entry.id   AF-A0A1H7QZA6-F1
#
_cell.length_a   1.000
_cell.length_b   1.000
_cell.length_c   1.000
_cell.angle_alpha   90.00
_cell.angle_beta   90.00
_cell.angle_gamma   90.00
#
_symmetry.space_group_name_H-M   'P 1'
#
loop_
_entity.id
_entity.type
_entity.pdbx_description
1 polymer ?
#
loop_
_entity_poly.entity_id
_entity_poly.type
_entity_poly.pdbx_seq_one_letter_code
_entity_poly.pdbx_strand_id
1 'polypeptide(L)'
;MLWSIIKIAVFIALVAAVTLGASYLLELEGGVRVVMAGVEINLTPLKAVIALALMVLAIWLLMKIAGMLVAVLKFINGDETALSRYFDRSRQEKGYRALSEGMLALASGEGNLAMAKAAKAEKYLRKPALTNLITAQAAEMSGDRRKAEEVYKRLLQNDKTRFVGVHGILRQKLAAGDTDTALKLAQTAFALKPRHAEVQDTLLQLQAEKHDWKGARATLGAKLKYGSLPRDVHKRRDAVLALSEARDVLDEGKTIEAREAAIEANRLSPDLIPAAVLAARGYAEQGNKRNALRVINKAWLMHPHPDLAAAFAAIEPDETPAQRLKRFAKLLKVHPDNRETRLLEAELNLAAEDFPAARRALGTLAEIEPDARALTIMAAIERGEGAPDAVVKGWLARALSAPRGPQWVCDNCLHIHSEWAPACENCHSFDTLSWRSPPSSPISAPTGLEMLPLIVGSVEDRSGDSATEEDDGDEPPVVDAEFITEDEDTDIPRQNVSGH
;
A
#
# COMPACT_ATOMS: atom_id res chain seq x y z
N MET A 1 -37.28 -47.37 17.85
CA MET A 1 -37.87 -48.13 18.98
C MET A 1 -39.11 -48.95 18.58
N LEU A 2 -40.07 -48.40 17.82
CA LEU A 2 -41.28 -49.11 17.34
C LEU A 2 -41.00 -50.46 16.63
N TRP A 3 -39.96 -50.51 15.79
CA TRP A 3 -39.57 -51.75 15.09
C TRP A 3 -39.11 -52.89 16.02
N SER A 4 -38.54 -52.55 17.19
CA SER A 4 -38.12 -53.55 18.17
C SER A 4 -39.31 -54.04 18.99
N ILE A 5 -40.28 -53.16 19.29
CA ILE A 5 -41.51 -53.51 19.99
C ILE A 5 -42.37 -54.44 19.12
N ILE A 6 -42.50 -54.16 17.82
CA ILE A 6 -43.22 -55.02 16.87
C ILE A 6 -42.57 -56.41 16.79
N LYS A 7 -41.23 -56.50 16.76
CA LYS A 7 -40.52 -57.78 16.76
C LYS A 7 -40.78 -58.60 18.03
N ILE A 8 -40.80 -57.96 19.19
CA ILE A 8 -41.07 -58.63 20.47
C ILE A 8 -42.53 -59.07 20.54
N ALA A 9 -43.48 -58.21 20.15
CA ALA A 9 -44.91 -58.55 20.13
C ALA A 9 -45.22 -59.71 19.18
N VAL A 10 -44.63 -59.70 17.97
CA VAL A 10 -44.76 -60.81 17.01
C VAL A 10 -44.11 -62.07 17.56
N PHE A 11 -42.94 -61.99 18.20
CA PHE A 11 -42.28 -63.15 18.81
C PHE A 11 -43.13 -63.78 19.91
N ILE A 12 -43.71 -62.97 20.80
CA ILE A 12 -44.59 -63.45 21.87
C ILE A 12 -45.86 -64.10 21.29
N ALA A 13 -46.47 -63.48 20.27
CA ALA A 13 -47.62 -64.05 19.59
C ALA A 13 -47.30 -65.40 18.91
N LEU A 14 -46.11 -65.52 18.31
CA LEU A 14 -45.64 -66.74 17.66
C LEU A 14 -45.35 -67.85 18.68
N VAL A 15 -44.73 -67.51 19.82
CA VAL A 15 -44.53 -68.44 20.92
C VAL A 15 -45.88 -68.92 21.45
N ALA A 16 -46.83 -68.03 21.75
CA ALA A 16 -48.17 -68.38 22.21
C ALA A 16 -48.93 -69.29 21.22
N ALA A 17 -48.83 -69.00 19.92
CA ALA A 17 -49.42 -69.81 18.87
C ALA A 17 -48.78 -71.21 18.78
N VAL A 18 -47.46 -71.32 18.98
CA VAL A 18 -46.76 -72.61 19.03
C VAL A 18 -47.14 -73.39 20.28
N THR A 19 -47.28 -72.75 21.44
CA THR A 19 -47.72 -73.43 22.67
C THR A 19 -49.13 -73.98 22.53
N LEU A 20 -50.06 -73.20 21.95
CA LEU A 20 -51.43 -73.63 21.65
C LEU A 20 -51.48 -74.72 20.56
N GLY A 21 -50.66 -74.61 19.52
CA GLY A 21 -50.53 -75.63 18.49
C GLY A 21 -49.99 -76.94 19.05
N ALA A 22 -49.02 -76.88 19.97
CA ALA A 22 -48.45 -78.04 20.64
C ALA A 22 -49.45 -78.72 21.59
N SER A 23 -50.28 -77.96 22.32
CA SER A 23 -51.33 -78.54 23.15
C SER A 23 -52.40 -79.25 22.31
N TYR A 24 -52.80 -78.67 21.19
CA TYR A 24 -53.78 -79.28 20.29
C TYR A 24 -53.22 -80.53 19.58
N LEU A 25 -51.92 -80.54 19.27
CA LEU A 25 -51.24 -81.69 18.67
C LEU A 25 -51.06 -82.86 19.63
N LEU A 26 -51.01 -82.60 20.95
CA LEU A 26 -50.94 -83.63 21.99
C LEU A 26 -52.29 -84.33 22.22
N GLU A 27 -53.41 -83.69 21.86
CA GLU A 27 -54.77 -84.24 21.97
C GLU A 27 -55.22 -85.02 20.72
N LEU A 28 -54.44 -84.98 19.63
CA LEU A 28 -54.72 -85.73 18.40
C LEU A 28 -54.19 -87.18 18.49
N GLU A 29 -55.07 -88.13 18.80
CA GLU A 29 -54.81 -89.58 18.73
C GLU A 29 -54.73 -90.05 17.26
N GLY A 30 -53.61 -89.74 16.62
CA GLY A 30 -53.30 -90.17 15.25
C GLY A 30 -52.09 -89.43 14.72
N GLY A 31 -50.93 -90.09 14.71
CA GLY A 31 -49.66 -89.49 14.30
C GLY A 31 -49.70 -88.80 12.93
N VAL A 32 -48.80 -87.83 12.73
CA VAL A 32 -48.72 -87.05 11.49
C VAL A 32 -48.07 -87.89 10.40
N ARG A 33 -48.81 -88.22 9.34
CA ARG A 33 -48.25 -88.81 8.11
C ARG A 33 -47.73 -87.71 7.20
N VAL A 34 -46.44 -87.72 6.92
CA VAL A 34 -45.84 -86.90 5.86
C VAL A 34 -45.49 -87.85 4.72
N VAL A 35 -46.16 -87.68 3.58
CA VAL A 35 -45.86 -88.41 2.35
C VAL A 35 -45.12 -87.46 1.42
N MET A 36 -43.84 -87.74 1.15
CA MET A 36 -43.05 -86.98 0.19
C MET A 36 -42.26 -87.98 -0.67
N ALA A 37 -42.37 -87.84 -1.99
CA ALA A 37 -41.64 -88.66 -2.97
C ALA A 37 -41.79 -90.21 -2.80
N GLY A 38 -42.98 -90.67 -2.40
CA GLY A 38 -43.30 -92.11 -2.32
C GLY A 38 -42.78 -92.84 -1.08
N VAL A 39 -42.19 -92.14 -0.11
CA VAL A 39 -41.76 -92.72 1.18
C VAL A 39 -42.74 -92.29 2.28
N GLU A 40 -43.35 -93.27 2.94
CA GLU A 40 -44.27 -93.04 4.06
C GLU A 40 -43.50 -93.04 5.38
N ILE A 41 -43.32 -91.87 5.97
CA ILE A 41 -42.72 -91.75 7.30
C ILE A 41 -43.85 -91.49 8.31
N ASN A 42 -44.18 -92.50 9.10
CA ASN A 42 -45.08 -92.35 10.24
C ASN A 42 -44.30 -91.70 11.39
N LEU A 43 -44.55 -90.41 11.64
CA LEU A 43 -43.94 -89.71 12.76
C LEU A 43 -44.78 -89.93 14.02
N THR A 44 -44.20 -90.60 15.02
CA THR A 44 -44.69 -90.54 16.40
C THR A 44 -44.74 -89.07 16.88
N PRO A 45 -45.67 -88.68 17.76
CA PRO A 45 -45.86 -87.29 18.19
C PRO A 45 -44.54 -86.57 18.59
N LEU A 46 -43.65 -87.27 19.30
CA LEU A 46 -42.33 -86.76 19.68
C LEU A 46 -41.42 -86.42 18.46
N LYS A 47 -41.44 -87.25 17.41
CA LYS A 47 -40.63 -87.03 16.21
C LYS A 47 -41.18 -85.88 15.37
N ALA A 48 -42.49 -85.65 15.38
CA ALA A 48 -43.12 -84.51 14.70
C ALA A 48 -42.71 -83.18 15.34
N VAL A 49 -42.66 -83.10 16.68
CA VAL A 49 -42.20 -81.92 17.41
C VAL A 49 -40.72 -81.63 17.13
N ILE A 50 -39.86 -82.65 17.12
CA ILE A 50 -38.43 -82.50 16.80
C ILE A 50 -38.24 -82.04 15.35
N ALA A 51 -38.99 -82.61 14.40
CA ALA A 51 -38.94 -82.20 12.99
C ALA A 51 -39.38 -80.73 12.80
N LEU A 52 -40.44 -80.30 13.51
CA LEU A 52 -40.89 -78.91 13.51
C LEU A 52 -39.79 -77.97 14.05
N ALA A 53 -39.16 -78.32 15.17
CA ALA A 53 -38.10 -77.51 15.77
C ALA A 53 -36.88 -77.38 14.84
N LEU A 54 -36.46 -78.47 14.18
CA LEU A 54 -35.37 -78.46 13.21
C LEU A 54 -35.72 -77.63 11.97
N MET A 55 -36.97 -77.69 11.50
CA MET A 55 -37.44 -76.85 10.39
C MET A 55 -37.41 -75.36 10.75
N VAL A 56 -37.86 -74.98 11.95
CA VAL A 56 -37.80 -73.59 12.42
C VAL A 56 -36.35 -73.12 12.55
N LEU A 57 -35.46 -73.96 13.09
CA LEU A 57 -34.02 -73.66 13.18
C LEU A 57 -33.41 -73.48 11.78
N ALA A 58 -33.75 -74.36 10.83
CA ALA A 58 -33.27 -74.28 9.46
C ALA A 58 -33.75 -72.99 8.77
N ILE A 59 -35.03 -72.62 8.90
CA ILE A 59 -35.58 -71.36 8.37
C ILE A 59 -34.90 -70.15 9.00
N TRP A 60 -34.68 -70.15 10.32
CA TRP A 60 -33.98 -69.07 11.03
C TRP A 60 -32.55 -68.90 10.52
N LEU A 61 -31.83 -70.02 10.34
CA LEU A 61 -30.47 -70.02 9.80
C LEU A 61 -30.46 -69.51 8.35
N LEU A 62 -31.41 -69.95 7.51
CA LEU A 62 -31.57 -69.50 6.12
C LEU A 62 -31.85 -68.00 6.04
N MET A 63 -32.72 -67.47 6.91
CA MET A 63 -32.97 -66.02 7.02
C MET A 63 -31.71 -65.25 7.45
N LYS A 64 -30.89 -65.80 8.36
CA LYS A 64 -29.63 -65.19 8.76
C LYS A 64 -28.61 -65.18 7.63
N ILE A 65 -28.50 -66.28 6.89
CA ILE A 65 -27.61 -66.40 5.73
C ILE A 65 -28.08 -65.46 4.62
N ALA A 66 -29.37 -65.42 4.30
CA ALA A 66 -29.94 -64.50 3.31
C ALA A 66 -29.73 -63.03 3.72
N GLY A 67 -29.91 -62.68 4.99
CA GLY A 67 -29.60 -61.35 5.52
C GLY A 67 -28.13 -60.98 5.40
N MET A 68 -27.22 -61.92 5.62
CA MET A 68 -25.78 -61.74 5.40
C MET A 68 -25.47 -61.54 3.91
N LEU A 69 -26.08 -62.32 3.03
CA LEU A 69 -25.91 -62.24 1.58
C LEU A 69 -26.41 -60.90 1.02
N VAL A 70 -27.56 -60.41 1.49
CA VAL A 70 -28.08 -59.07 1.17
C VAL A 70 -27.16 -57.96 1.68
N ALA A 71 -26.58 -58.10 2.87
CA ALA A 71 -25.63 -57.12 3.40
C ALA A 71 -24.33 -57.07 2.58
N VAL A 72 -23.83 -58.23 2.13
CA VAL A 72 -22.66 -58.33 1.24
C VAL A 72 -22.96 -57.74 -0.14
N LEU A 73 -24.14 -58.02 -0.71
CA LEU A 73 -24.57 -57.42 -1.98
C LEU A 73 -24.73 -55.90 -1.87
N LYS A 74 -25.27 -55.39 -0.76
CA LYS A 74 -25.34 -53.94 -0.49
C LYS A 74 -23.96 -53.29 -0.32
N PHE A 75 -23.01 -54.00 0.27
CA PHE A 75 -21.62 -53.56 0.38
C PHE A 75 -20.95 -53.44 -0.99
N ILE A 76 -21.18 -54.40 -1.89
CA ILE A 76 -20.67 -54.34 -3.27
C ILE A 76 -21.38 -53.26 -4.10
N ASN A 77 -22.68 -53.04 -3.87
CA ASN A 77 -23.48 -52.01 -4.56
C ASN A 77 -23.33 -50.58 -3.98
N GLY A 78 -22.43 -50.35 -3.01
CA GLY A 78 -22.07 -49.00 -2.57
C GLY A 78 -23.03 -48.32 -1.58
N ASP A 79 -23.86 -49.08 -0.87
CA ASP A 79 -24.73 -48.55 0.18
C ASP A 79 -23.88 -48.17 1.42
N GLU A 80 -23.95 -46.90 1.86
CA GLU A 80 -23.12 -46.31 2.93
C GLU A 80 -23.29 -47.03 4.28
N THR A 81 -22.48 -48.06 4.51
CA THR A 81 -22.49 -48.84 5.74
C THR A 81 -21.67 -48.18 6.86
N ALA A 82 -21.92 -48.56 8.12
CA ALA A 82 -21.26 -47.97 9.30
C ALA A 82 -19.71 -48.05 9.27
N LEU A 83 -19.13 -48.95 8.48
CA LEU A 83 -17.68 -49.08 8.30
C LEU A 83 -17.08 -47.93 7.46
N SER A 84 -17.73 -47.48 6.39
CA SER A 84 -17.21 -46.37 5.56
C SER A 84 -17.15 -45.07 6.36
N ARG A 85 -18.17 -44.80 7.19
CA ARG A 85 -18.19 -43.66 8.13
C ARG A 85 -17.00 -43.62 9.09
N TYR A 86 -16.52 -44.77 9.56
CA TYR A 86 -15.36 -44.82 10.46
C TYR A 86 -14.05 -44.48 9.73
N PHE A 87 -13.85 -45.03 8.52
CA PHE A 87 -12.66 -44.73 7.71
C PHE A 87 -12.66 -43.29 7.18
N ASP A 88 -13.81 -42.76 6.79
CA ASP A 88 -13.94 -41.38 6.34
C ASP A 88 -13.65 -40.40 7.48
N ARG A 89 -14.09 -40.71 8.71
CA ARG A 89 -13.76 -39.91 9.89
C ARG A 89 -12.26 -39.89 10.18
N SER A 90 -11.60 -41.04 10.15
CA SER A 90 -10.14 -41.12 10.35
C SER A 90 -9.37 -40.40 9.24
N ARG A 91 -9.83 -40.49 7.99
CA ARG A 91 -9.24 -39.77 6.85
C ARG A 91 -9.39 -38.26 7.01
N GLN A 92 -10.56 -37.78 7.40
CA GLN A 92 -10.80 -36.35 7.64
C GLN A 92 -9.92 -35.83 8.78
N GLU A 93 -9.82 -36.56 9.89
CA GLU A 93 -8.98 -36.16 11.03
C GLU A 93 -7.50 -36.04 10.65
N LYS A 94 -6.97 -37.04 9.92
CA LYS A 94 -5.59 -36.99 9.38
C LYS A 94 -5.40 -35.83 8.40
N GLY A 95 -6.41 -35.54 7.59
CA GLY A 95 -6.40 -34.44 6.64
C GLY A 95 -6.38 -33.07 7.30
N TYR A 96 -7.25 -32.83 8.28
CA TYR A 96 -7.27 -31.58 9.05
C TYR A 96 -6.02 -31.42 9.91
N ARG A 97 -5.51 -32.50 10.51
CA ARG A 97 -4.23 -32.46 11.24
C ARG A 97 -3.08 -32.03 10.31
N ALA A 98 -2.98 -32.61 9.12
CA ALA A 98 -1.97 -32.19 8.13
C ALA A 98 -2.17 -30.73 7.69
N LEU A 99 -3.42 -30.29 7.54
CA LEU A 99 -3.75 -28.89 7.22
C LEU A 99 -3.27 -27.94 8.33
N SER A 100 -3.57 -28.24 9.60
CA SER A 100 -3.14 -27.46 10.77
C SER A 100 -1.62 -27.42 10.90
N GLU A 101 -0.94 -28.57 10.75
CA GLU A 101 0.53 -28.63 10.73
C GLU A 101 1.11 -27.79 9.57
N GLY A 102 0.47 -27.77 8.40
CA GLY A 102 0.87 -26.92 7.28
C GLY A 102 0.69 -25.42 7.55
N MET A 103 -0.39 -25.02 8.21
CA MET A 103 -0.61 -23.64 8.63
C MET A 103 0.41 -23.19 9.70
N LEU A 104 0.76 -24.05 10.66
CA LEU A 104 1.82 -23.76 11.63
C LEU A 104 3.18 -23.60 10.95
N ALA A 105 3.50 -24.46 9.98
CA ALA A 105 4.74 -24.36 9.23
C ALA A 105 4.81 -23.04 8.44
N LEU A 106 3.72 -22.60 7.80
CA LEU A 106 3.64 -21.28 7.16
C LEU A 106 3.88 -20.14 8.16
N ALA A 107 3.23 -20.18 9.32
CA ALA A 107 3.42 -19.17 10.36
C ALA A 107 4.85 -19.14 10.90
N SER A 108 5.56 -20.28 10.83
CA SER A 108 6.95 -20.42 11.29
C SER A 108 7.98 -20.11 10.19
N GLY A 109 7.56 -19.73 8.97
CA GLY A 109 8.48 -19.47 7.85
C GLY A 109 8.99 -20.72 7.12
N GLU A 110 8.48 -21.91 7.46
CA GLU A 110 8.95 -23.18 6.91
C GLU A 110 8.17 -23.58 5.64
N GLY A 111 8.40 -22.85 4.54
CA GLY A 111 7.68 -23.04 3.27
C GLY A 111 7.73 -24.47 2.71
N ASN A 112 8.90 -25.12 2.77
CA ASN A 112 9.06 -26.51 2.30
C ASN A 112 8.25 -27.52 3.12
N LEU A 113 8.25 -27.38 4.46
CA LEU A 113 7.46 -28.23 5.35
C LEU A 113 5.97 -28.00 5.10
N ALA A 114 5.56 -26.73 5.01
CA ALA A 114 4.18 -26.35 4.70
C ALA A 114 3.69 -26.99 3.39
N MET A 115 4.51 -26.97 2.35
CA MET A 115 4.21 -27.58 1.06
C MET A 115 4.01 -29.10 1.17
N ALA A 116 4.88 -29.80 1.90
CA ALA A 116 4.76 -31.25 2.12
C ALA A 116 3.48 -31.60 2.91
N LYS A 117 3.14 -30.81 3.94
CA LYS A 117 1.93 -30.98 4.73
C LYS A 117 0.66 -30.66 3.92
N ALA A 118 0.70 -29.65 3.05
CA ALA A 118 -0.40 -29.31 2.14
C ALA A 118 -0.70 -30.44 1.15
N ALA A 119 0.34 -31.04 0.54
CA ALA A 119 0.18 -32.20 -0.35
C ALA A 119 -0.44 -33.41 0.38
N LYS A 120 -0.04 -33.64 1.64
CA LYS A 120 -0.63 -34.68 2.49
C LYS A 120 -2.10 -34.37 2.81
N ALA A 121 -2.43 -33.13 3.12
CA ALA A 121 -3.80 -32.69 3.37
C ALA A 121 -4.68 -32.84 2.12
N GLU A 122 -4.16 -32.54 0.93
CA GLU A 122 -4.87 -32.72 -0.35
C GLU A 122 -5.25 -34.19 -0.60
N LYS A 123 -4.31 -35.12 -0.36
CA LYS A 123 -4.56 -36.57 -0.50
C LYS A 123 -5.69 -37.09 0.40
N TYR A 124 -5.83 -36.53 1.61
CA TYR A 124 -6.82 -36.98 2.58
C TYR A 124 -8.16 -36.23 2.48
N LEU A 125 -8.14 -34.89 2.36
CA LEU A 125 -9.35 -34.06 2.37
C LEU A 125 -10.00 -33.96 0.99
N ARG A 126 -9.23 -34.00 -0.10
CA ARG A 126 -9.72 -33.73 -1.47
C ARG A 126 -10.53 -32.43 -1.57
N LYS A 127 -10.15 -31.41 -0.79
CA LYS A 127 -10.78 -30.08 -0.76
C LYS A 127 -9.81 -29.05 -1.36
N PRO A 128 -9.75 -28.93 -2.70
CA PRO A 128 -8.78 -28.09 -3.39
C PRO A 128 -8.86 -26.62 -2.94
N ALA A 129 -10.03 -26.11 -2.57
CA ALA A 129 -10.20 -24.73 -2.10
C ALA A 129 -9.34 -24.38 -0.86
N LEU A 130 -9.18 -25.31 0.08
CA LEU A 130 -8.35 -25.09 1.28
C LEU A 130 -6.89 -25.44 1.05
N THR A 131 -6.64 -26.56 0.37
CA THR A 131 -5.27 -27.08 0.22
C THR A 131 -4.47 -26.26 -0.78
N ASN A 132 -5.08 -25.78 -1.87
CA ASN A 132 -4.41 -24.92 -2.84
C ASN A 132 -3.98 -23.58 -2.23
N LEU A 133 -4.71 -23.04 -1.23
CA LEU A 133 -4.28 -21.81 -0.56
C LEU A 133 -2.95 -22.00 0.17
N ILE A 134 -2.85 -23.04 1.00
CA ILE A 134 -1.61 -23.35 1.73
C ILE A 134 -0.48 -23.66 0.74
N THR A 135 -0.77 -24.43 -0.32
CA THR A 135 0.23 -24.75 -1.35
C THR A 135 0.74 -23.48 -2.06
N ALA A 136 -0.14 -22.52 -2.38
CA ALA A 136 0.27 -21.27 -3.02
C ALA A 136 1.14 -20.40 -2.09
N GLN A 137 0.71 -20.22 -0.84
CA GLN A 137 1.47 -19.46 0.17
C GLN A 137 2.82 -20.11 0.49
N ALA A 138 2.85 -21.45 0.55
CA ALA A 138 4.09 -22.21 0.78
C ALA A 138 5.07 -22.07 -0.39
N ALA A 139 4.56 -22.10 -1.63
CA ALA A 139 5.37 -21.88 -2.82
C ALA A 139 5.91 -20.44 -2.87
N GLU A 140 5.10 -19.43 -2.54
CA GLU A 140 5.54 -18.03 -2.45
C GLU A 140 6.65 -17.85 -1.40
N MET A 141 6.46 -18.43 -0.21
CA MET A 141 7.44 -18.41 0.89
C MET A 141 8.75 -19.14 0.56
N SER A 142 8.67 -20.17 -0.28
CA SER A 142 9.84 -20.93 -0.74
C SER A 142 10.51 -20.30 -1.97
N GLY A 143 9.99 -19.18 -2.48
CA GLY A 143 10.51 -18.49 -3.66
C GLY A 143 10.08 -19.08 -5.01
N ASP A 144 9.26 -20.13 -5.05
CA ASP A 144 8.73 -20.73 -6.28
C ASP A 144 7.52 -19.94 -6.79
N ARG A 145 7.81 -18.76 -7.38
CA ARG A 145 6.80 -17.83 -7.89
C ARG A 145 5.91 -18.47 -8.97
N ARG A 146 6.49 -19.29 -9.85
CA ARG A 146 5.76 -19.96 -10.95
C ARG A 146 4.71 -20.92 -10.41
N LYS A 147 5.09 -21.79 -9.46
CA LYS A 147 4.15 -22.73 -8.85
C LYS A 147 3.08 -22.01 -8.04
N ALA A 148 3.44 -20.96 -7.31
CA ALA A 148 2.47 -20.14 -6.60
C ALA A 148 1.44 -19.53 -7.56
N GLU A 149 1.87 -18.94 -8.68
CA GLU A 149 0.97 -18.37 -9.69
C GLU A 149 0.03 -19.43 -10.29
N GLU A 150 0.55 -20.61 -10.66
CA GLU A 150 -0.27 -21.72 -11.16
C GLU A 150 -1.34 -22.16 -10.17
N VAL A 151 -0.99 -22.24 -8.89
CA VAL A 151 -1.93 -22.66 -7.84
C VAL A 151 -2.95 -21.54 -7.55
N TYR A 152 -2.55 -20.27 -7.54
CA TYR A 152 -3.49 -19.15 -7.45
C TYR A 152 -4.47 -19.12 -8.62
N LYS A 153 -4.02 -19.41 -9.85
CA LYS A 153 -4.91 -19.55 -11.01
C LYS A 153 -5.97 -20.64 -10.83
N ARG A 154 -5.62 -21.77 -10.20
CA ARG A 154 -6.62 -22.82 -9.86
C ARG A 154 -7.67 -22.32 -8.85
N LEU A 155 -7.29 -21.43 -7.93
CA LEU A 155 -8.23 -20.83 -6.96
C LEU A 155 -9.27 -19.91 -7.62
N LEU A 156 -9.04 -19.44 -8.85
CA LEU A 156 -9.99 -18.59 -9.58
C LEU A 156 -11.25 -19.34 -10.02
N GLN A 157 -11.17 -20.67 -10.18
CA GLN A 157 -12.29 -21.51 -10.63
C GLN A 157 -13.45 -21.59 -9.63
N ASN A 158 -13.21 -21.24 -8.36
CA ASN A 158 -14.22 -21.31 -7.31
C ASN A 158 -14.49 -19.92 -6.73
N ASP A 159 -15.76 -19.51 -6.71
CA ASP A 159 -16.19 -18.18 -6.26
C ASP A 159 -15.73 -17.86 -4.82
N LYS A 160 -15.67 -18.85 -3.94
CA LYS A 160 -15.26 -18.66 -2.54
C LYS A 160 -13.78 -18.33 -2.40
N THR A 161 -12.94 -18.78 -3.34
CA THR A 161 -11.48 -18.60 -3.31
C THR A 161 -10.98 -17.60 -4.34
N ARG A 162 -11.84 -17.16 -5.27
CA ARG A 162 -11.47 -16.26 -6.37
C ARG A 162 -10.77 -15.00 -5.89
N PHE A 163 -11.29 -14.35 -4.85
CA PHE A 163 -10.66 -13.16 -4.27
C PHE A 163 -9.22 -13.43 -3.83
N VAL A 164 -8.98 -14.55 -3.13
CA VAL A 164 -7.65 -14.90 -2.63
C VAL A 164 -6.69 -15.24 -3.77
N GLY A 165 -7.20 -15.90 -4.82
CA GLY A 165 -6.45 -16.14 -6.05
C GLY A 165 -6.00 -14.84 -6.72
N VAL A 166 -6.93 -13.91 -6.96
CA VAL A 166 -6.61 -12.61 -7.57
C VAL A 166 -5.65 -11.80 -6.69
N HIS A 167 -5.88 -11.77 -5.37
CA HIS A 167 -5.05 -11.04 -4.42
C HIS A 167 -3.60 -11.57 -4.36
N GLY A 168 -3.43 -12.90 -4.37
CA GLY A 168 -2.11 -13.52 -4.42
C GLY A 168 -1.34 -13.16 -5.69
N ILE A 169 -1.99 -13.25 -6.85
CA ILE A 169 -1.37 -12.87 -8.13
C ILE A 169 -1.07 -11.36 -8.15
N LEU A 170 -1.96 -10.52 -7.63
CA LEU A 170 -1.75 -9.07 -7.51
C LEU A 170 -0.45 -8.77 -6.75
N ARG A 171 -0.25 -9.37 -5.57
CA ARG A 171 0.98 -9.18 -4.78
C ARG A 171 2.23 -9.64 -5.52
N GLN A 172 2.17 -10.75 -6.24
CA GLN A 172 3.29 -11.22 -7.06
C GLN A 172 3.63 -10.24 -8.20
N LYS A 173 2.62 -9.66 -8.85
CA LYS A 173 2.81 -8.67 -9.92
C LYS A 173 3.38 -7.36 -9.40
N LEU A 174 2.90 -6.87 -8.25
CA LEU A 174 3.48 -5.72 -7.57
C LEU A 174 4.95 -5.96 -7.20
N ALA A 175 5.27 -7.12 -6.63
CA ALA A 175 6.65 -7.50 -6.30
C ALA A 175 7.55 -7.73 -7.53
N ALA A 176 6.98 -7.82 -8.73
CA ALA A 176 7.70 -7.91 -10.00
C ALA A 176 7.77 -6.55 -10.74
N GLY A 177 7.14 -5.49 -10.22
CA GLY A 177 7.06 -4.18 -10.87
C GLY A 177 6.09 -4.12 -12.06
N ASP A 178 5.27 -5.15 -12.29
CA ASP A 178 4.27 -5.21 -13.39
C ASP A 178 3.00 -4.44 -12.97
N THR A 179 3.08 -3.10 -12.99
CA THR A 179 2.02 -2.20 -12.53
C THR A 179 0.78 -2.24 -13.43
N ASP A 180 0.94 -2.48 -14.74
CA ASP A 180 -0.17 -2.56 -15.69
C ASP A 180 -1.08 -3.76 -15.42
N THR A 181 -0.48 -4.93 -15.18
CA THR A 181 -1.25 -6.12 -14.81
C THR A 181 -1.77 -6.00 -13.38
N ALA A 182 -0.99 -5.42 -12.47
CA ALA A 182 -1.40 -5.18 -11.09
C ALA A 182 -2.66 -4.29 -11.04
N LEU A 183 -2.75 -3.22 -11.85
CA LEU A 183 -3.93 -2.34 -11.87
C LEU A 183 -5.20 -3.12 -12.24
N LYS A 184 -5.15 -3.94 -13.30
CA LYS A 184 -6.30 -4.77 -13.72
C LYS A 184 -6.70 -5.78 -12.66
N LEU A 185 -5.72 -6.40 -11.99
CA LEU A 185 -5.95 -7.35 -10.91
C LEU A 185 -6.53 -6.66 -9.67
N ALA A 186 -6.06 -5.45 -9.34
CA ALA A 186 -6.58 -4.64 -8.25
C ALA A 186 -8.04 -4.22 -8.50
N GLN A 187 -8.37 -3.78 -9.72
CA GLN A 187 -9.76 -3.49 -10.12
C GLN A 187 -10.65 -4.74 -9.99
N THR A 188 -10.16 -5.91 -10.42
CA THR A 188 -10.87 -7.19 -10.29
C THR A 188 -11.07 -7.57 -8.81
N ALA A 189 -10.02 -7.45 -7.99
CA ALA A 189 -10.08 -7.75 -6.56
C ALA A 189 -11.06 -6.80 -5.84
N PHE A 190 -11.06 -5.52 -6.21
CA PHE A 190 -11.96 -4.51 -5.68
C PHE A 190 -13.42 -4.82 -6.05
N ALA A 191 -13.70 -5.22 -7.29
CA ALA A 191 -15.04 -5.65 -7.70
C ALA A 191 -15.52 -6.90 -6.91
N LEU A 192 -14.62 -7.83 -6.56
CA LEU A 192 -14.95 -9.02 -5.77
C LEU A 192 -15.19 -8.71 -4.29
N LYS A 193 -14.36 -7.86 -3.67
CA LYS A 193 -14.51 -7.43 -2.28
C LYS A 193 -14.25 -5.93 -2.11
N PRO A 194 -15.26 -5.07 -2.37
CA PRO A 194 -15.11 -3.62 -2.31
C PRO A 194 -14.78 -3.07 -0.92
N ARG A 195 -14.94 -3.87 0.15
CA ARG A 195 -14.70 -3.49 1.55
C ARG A 195 -13.27 -3.83 2.03
N HIS A 196 -12.43 -4.45 1.20
CA HIS A 196 -11.09 -4.85 1.60
C HIS A 196 -10.11 -3.68 1.57
N ALA A 197 -9.68 -3.20 2.73
CA ALA A 197 -8.87 -1.97 2.87
C ALA A 197 -7.56 -2.00 2.04
N GLU A 198 -6.74 -3.05 2.19
CA GLU A 198 -5.46 -3.18 1.46
C GLU A 198 -5.64 -3.11 -0.06
N VAL A 199 -6.75 -3.66 -0.59
CA VAL A 199 -7.04 -3.63 -2.03
C VAL A 199 -7.47 -2.23 -2.45
N GLN A 200 -8.25 -1.54 -1.63
CA GLN A 200 -8.61 -0.15 -1.88
C GLN A 200 -7.40 0.79 -1.81
N ASP A 201 -6.45 0.56 -0.89
CA ASP A 201 -5.20 1.32 -0.80
C ASP A 201 -4.32 1.08 -2.03
N THR A 202 -4.08 -0.19 -2.36
CA THR A 202 -3.30 -0.60 -3.54
C THR A 202 -3.92 -0.07 -4.83
N LEU A 203 -5.23 -0.20 -5.00
CA LEU A 203 -5.91 0.28 -6.20
C LEU A 203 -5.83 1.80 -6.31
N LEU A 204 -6.04 2.54 -5.22
CA LEU A 204 -5.94 4.01 -5.22
C LEU A 204 -4.53 4.47 -5.59
N GLN A 205 -3.50 3.81 -5.05
CA GLN A 205 -2.10 4.09 -5.36
C GLN A 205 -1.81 3.83 -6.85
N LEU A 206 -2.15 2.65 -7.37
CA LEU A 206 -1.93 2.29 -8.77
C LEU A 206 -2.69 3.21 -9.74
N GLN A 207 -3.90 3.64 -9.36
CA GLN A 207 -4.68 4.58 -10.16
C GLN A 207 -4.06 5.97 -10.17
N ALA A 208 -3.55 6.45 -9.03
CA ALA A 208 -2.83 7.72 -8.97
C ALA A 208 -1.52 7.68 -9.79
N GLU A 209 -0.75 6.59 -9.69
CA GLU A 209 0.47 6.39 -10.49
C GLU A 209 0.21 6.29 -11.99
N LYS A 210 -0.95 5.77 -12.40
CA LYS A 210 -1.37 5.65 -13.81
C LYS A 210 -2.24 6.81 -14.29
N HIS A 211 -2.40 7.86 -13.48
CA HIS A 211 -3.20 9.04 -13.78
C HIS A 211 -4.67 8.72 -14.11
N ASP A 212 -5.21 7.61 -13.58
CA ASP A 212 -6.63 7.24 -13.63
C ASP A 212 -7.41 7.97 -12.53
N TRP A 213 -7.51 9.30 -12.65
CA TRP A 213 -8.13 10.16 -11.63
C TRP A 213 -9.61 9.84 -11.42
N LYS A 214 -10.35 9.58 -12.49
CA LYS A 214 -11.77 9.21 -12.42
C LYS A 214 -11.96 7.89 -11.68
N GLY A 215 -11.13 6.89 -11.96
CA GLY A 215 -11.14 5.63 -11.23
C GLY A 215 -10.74 5.80 -9.77
N ALA A 216 -9.71 6.61 -9.48
CA ALA A 216 -9.26 6.91 -8.12
C ALA A 216 -10.37 7.55 -7.28
N ARG A 217 -11.12 8.51 -7.84
CA ARG A 217 -12.26 9.16 -7.17
C ARG A 217 -13.39 8.17 -6.89
N ALA A 218 -13.68 7.24 -7.81
CA ALA A 218 -14.66 6.18 -7.58
C ALA A 218 -14.25 5.23 -6.44
N THR A 219 -12.97 4.84 -6.40
CA THR A 219 -12.39 4.03 -5.32
C THR A 219 -12.45 4.77 -3.98
N LEU A 220 -12.16 6.07 -3.96
CA LEU A 220 -12.24 6.92 -2.77
C LEU A 220 -13.69 7.05 -2.25
N GLY A 221 -14.66 7.24 -3.14
CA GLY A 221 -16.09 7.28 -2.80
C GLY A 221 -16.59 5.96 -2.20
N ALA A 222 -16.09 4.83 -2.70
CA ALA A 222 -16.39 3.53 -2.10
C ALA A 222 -15.80 3.38 -0.69
N LYS A 223 -14.57 3.86 -0.46
CA LYS A 223 -13.95 3.92 0.88
C LYS A 223 -14.82 4.67 1.90
N LEU A 224 -15.34 5.83 1.49
CA LEU A 224 -16.27 6.60 2.32
C LEU A 224 -17.57 5.84 2.58
N LYS A 225 -18.16 5.22 1.55
CA LYS A 225 -19.41 4.46 1.66
C LYS A 225 -19.29 3.25 2.60
N TYR A 226 -18.15 2.57 2.59
CA TYR A 226 -17.94 1.33 3.35
C TYR A 226 -17.28 1.53 4.72
N GLY A 227 -16.98 2.78 5.10
CA GLY A 227 -16.77 3.20 6.50
C GLY A 227 -15.33 3.22 7.00
N SER A 228 -14.32 3.16 6.14
CA SER A 228 -12.91 3.20 6.56
C SER A 228 -12.28 4.59 6.53
N LEU A 229 -13.00 5.61 6.05
CA LEU A 229 -12.43 6.95 5.83
C LEU A 229 -13.29 8.07 6.45
N PRO A 230 -12.71 8.95 7.30
CA PRO A 230 -13.36 10.18 7.76
C PRO A 230 -13.75 11.10 6.59
N ARG A 231 -14.84 11.88 6.77
CA ARG A 231 -15.40 12.74 5.70
C ARG A 231 -14.48 13.88 5.29
N ASP A 232 -13.77 14.44 6.26
CA ASP A 232 -12.74 15.46 6.10
C ASP A 232 -11.55 14.92 5.28
N VAL A 233 -11.02 13.75 5.64
CA VAL A 233 -9.94 13.09 4.90
C VAL A 233 -10.39 12.75 3.48
N HIS A 234 -11.63 12.28 3.30
CA HIS A 234 -12.19 12.07 1.96
C HIS A 234 -12.20 13.35 1.13
N LYS A 235 -12.72 14.46 1.68
CA LYS A 235 -12.77 15.74 0.94
C LYS A 235 -11.39 16.23 0.54
N ARG A 236 -10.41 16.14 1.44
CA ARG A 236 -9.02 16.51 1.14
C ARG A 236 -8.44 15.64 0.04
N ARG A 237 -8.56 14.32 0.15
CA ARG A 237 -8.05 13.39 -0.88
C ARG A 237 -8.75 13.57 -2.23
N ASP A 238 -10.05 13.87 -2.23
CA ASP A 238 -10.78 14.19 -3.46
C ASP A 238 -10.29 15.50 -4.09
N ALA A 239 -9.93 16.50 -3.27
CA ALA A 239 -9.29 17.73 -3.73
C ALA A 239 -7.90 17.46 -4.35
N VAL A 240 -7.09 16.60 -3.74
CA VAL A 240 -5.77 16.20 -4.27
C VAL A 240 -5.91 15.52 -5.63
N LEU A 241 -6.88 14.61 -5.78
CA LEU A 241 -7.17 13.96 -7.07
C LEU A 241 -7.65 14.97 -8.12
N ALA A 242 -8.57 15.88 -7.77
CA ALA A 242 -9.05 16.92 -8.67
C ALA A 242 -7.94 17.91 -9.08
N LEU A 243 -7.02 18.24 -8.18
CA LEU A 243 -5.85 19.05 -8.48
C LEU A 243 -4.89 18.34 -9.44
N SER A 244 -4.71 17.04 -9.27
CA SER A 244 -3.85 16.23 -10.14
C SER A 244 -4.43 16.13 -11.55
N GLU A 245 -5.75 15.88 -11.64
CA GLU A 245 -6.51 15.94 -12.90
C GLU A 245 -6.37 17.31 -13.57
N ALA A 246 -6.46 18.40 -12.79
CA ALA A 246 -6.28 19.75 -13.33
C ALA A 246 -4.89 19.98 -13.94
N ARG A 247 -3.83 19.43 -13.33
CA ARG A 247 -2.45 19.58 -13.83
C ARG A 247 -2.23 18.82 -15.12
N ASP A 248 -2.64 17.56 -15.19
CA ASP A 248 -2.52 16.76 -16.41
C ASP A 248 -3.24 17.42 -17.60
N VAL A 249 -4.44 17.96 -17.33
CA VAL A 249 -5.24 18.63 -18.36
C VAL A 249 -4.59 19.95 -18.82
N LEU A 250 -3.82 20.64 -17.95
CA LEU A 250 -3.00 21.79 -18.36
C LEU A 250 -1.83 21.35 -19.25
N ASP A 251 -1.17 20.25 -18.92
CA ASP A 251 -0.06 19.70 -19.70
C ASP A 251 -0.52 19.23 -21.09
N GLU A 252 -1.77 18.78 -21.21
CA GLU A 252 -2.45 18.49 -22.49
C GLU A 252 -2.92 19.74 -23.26
N GLY A 253 -2.74 20.94 -22.70
CA GLY A 253 -3.12 22.22 -23.32
C GLY A 253 -4.63 22.56 -23.24
N LYS A 254 -5.43 21.80 -22.49
CA LYS A 254 -6.88 22.02 -22.34
C LYS A 254 -7.18 22.96 -21.16
N THR A 255 -7.12 24.26 -21.40
CA THR A 255 -7.16 25.23 -20.29
C THR A 255 -8.50 25.32 -19.53
N ILE A 256 -9.65 25.01 -20.14
CA ILE A 256 -10.96 25.21 -19.47
C ILE A 256 -11.24 24.12 -18.44
N GLU A 257 -11.16 22.85 -18.84
CA GLU A 257 -11.41 21.70 -17.97
C GLU A 257 -10.44 21.69 -16.77
N ALA A 258 -9.17 22.02 -17.03
CA ALA A 258 -8.16 22.17 -15.99
C ALA A 258 -8.54 23.25 -14.95
N ARG A 259 -9.04 24.40 -15.41
CA ARG A 259 -9.45 25.49 -14.51
C ARG A 259 -10.64 25.07 -13.65
N GLU A 260 -11.62 24.38 -14.22
CA GLU A 260 -12.78 23.89 -13.48
C GLU A 260 -12.36 22.87 -12.41
N ALA A 261 -11.49 21.92 -12.76
CA ALA A 261 -10.95 20.93 -11.83
C ALA A 261 -10.13 21.60 -10.70
N ALA A 262 -9.31 22.61 -11.01
CA ALA A 262 -8.55 23.36 -10.01
C ALA A 262 -9.46 24.16 -9.04
N ILE A 263 -10.50 24.80 -9.56
CA ILE A 263 -11.49 25.52 -8.75
C ILE A 263 -12.25 24.56 -7.83
N GLU A 264 -12.63 23.39 -8.35
CA GLU A 264 -13.30 22.35 -7.57
C GLU A 264 -12.38 21.80 -6.47
N ALA A 265 -11.10 21.54 -6.78
CA ALA A 265 -10.11 21.12 -5.79
C ALA A 265 -10.01 22.11 -4.62
N ASN A 266 -9.86 23.40 -4.91
CA ASN A 266 -9.81 24.45 -3.88
C ASN A 266 -11.15 24.59 -3.12
N ARG A 267 -12.29 24.32 -3.75
CA ARG A 267 -13.60 24.31 -3.07
C ARG A 267 -13.70 23.16 -2.06
N LEU A 268 -13.16 22.00 -2.41
CA LEU A 268 -13.14 20.79 -1.58
C LEU A 268 -12.15 20.93 -0.40
N SER A 269 -10.96 21.50 -0.64
CA SER A 269 -9.91 21.72 0.37
C SER A 269 -9.28 23.11 0.20
N PRO A 270 -9.83 24.16 0.83
CA PRO A 270 -9.31 25.53 0.72
C PRO A 270 -7.94 25.77 1.39
N ASP A 271 -7.52 24.82 2.22
CA ASP A 271 -6.22 24.76 2.91
C ASP A 271 -5.12 24.10 2.05
N LEU A 272 -5.49 23.43 0.94
CA LEU A 272 -4.54 22.85 0.01
C LEU A 272 -3.92 23.96 -0.85
N ILE A 273 -2.76 24.45 -0.41
CA ILE A 273 -2.06 25.60 -1.01
C ILE A 273 -1.88 25.46 -2.53
N PRO A 274 -1.42 24.32 -3.09
CA PRO A 274 -1.26 24.17 -4.53
C PRO A 274 -2.58 24.29 -5.30
N ALA A 275 -3.70 23.84 -4.71
CA ALA A 275 -5.02 24.01 -5.32
C ALA A 275 -5.49 25.46 -5.28
N ALA A 276 -5.24 26.17 -4.18
CA ALA A 276 -5.55 27.60 -4.07
C ALA A 276 -4.74 28.43 -5.09
N VAL A 277 -3.46 28.13 -5.25
CA VAL A 277 -2.57 28.77 -6.24
C VAL A 277 -3.08 28.53 -7.66
N LEU A 278 -3.39 27.27 -8.01
CA LEU A 278 -3.85 26.93 -9.35
C LEU A 278 -5.21 27.54 -9.67
N ALA A 279 -6.16 27.50 -8.72
CA ALA A 279 -7.46 28.14 -8.85
C ALA A 279 -7.36 29.66 -8.99
N ALA A 280 -6.47 30.31 -8.23
CA ALA A 280 -6.25 31.75 -8.32
C ALA A 280 -5.68 32.17 -9.69
N ARG A 281 -4.70 31.41 -10.21
CA ARG A 281 -4.18 31.61 -11.58
C ARG A 281 -5.28 31.43 -12.61
N GLY A 282 -6.08 30.36 -12.49
CA GLY A 282 -7.22 30.12 -13.38
C GLY A 282 -8.24 31.28 -13.38
N TYR A 283 -8.54 31.87 -12.22
CA TYR A 283 -9.39 33.06 -12.14
C TYR A 283 -8.73 34.32 -12.73
N ALA A 284 -7.43 34.50 -12.53
CA ALA A 284 -6.70 35.64 -13.09
C ALA A 284 -6.67 35.59 -14.62
N GLU A 285 -6.44 34.42 -15.21
CA GLU A 285 -6.48 34.20 -16.66
C GLU A 285 -7.89 34.41 -17.26
N GLN A 286 -8.94 34.22 -16.48
CA GLN A 286 -10.32 34.58 -16.87
C GLN A 286 -10.62 36.08 -16.74
N GLY A 287 -9.65 36.89 -16.32
CA GLY A 287 -9.84 38.31 -15.98
C GLY A 287 -10.62 38.53 -14.67
N ASN A 288 -10.92 37.47 -13.91
CA ASN A 288 -11.68 37.54 -12.66
C ASN A 288 -10.76 37.74 -11.45
N LYS A 289 -10.09 38.90 -11.43
CA LYS A 289 -9.14 39.30 -10.37
C LYS A 289 -9.77 39.24 -8.97
N ARG A 290 -11.05 39.59 -8.86
CA ARG A 290 -11.79 39.57 -7.58
C ARG A 290 -11.83 38.18 -6.96
N ASN A 291 -12.10 37.14 -7.75
CA ASN A 291 -12.13 35.76 -7.25
C ASN A 291 -10.72 35.23 -6.97
N ALA A 292 -9.73 35.56 -7.80
CA ALA A 292 -8.34 35.21 -7.55
C ALA A 292 -7.86 35.75 -6.18
N LEU A 293 -8.10 37.03 -5.91
CA LEU A 293 -7.79 37.66 -4.63
C LEU A 293 -8.54 37.00 -3.46
N ARG A 294 -9.81 36.64 -3.64
CA ARG A 294 -10.61 35.97 -2.60
C ARG A 294 -10.06 34.59 -2.23
N VAL A 295 -9.64 33.81 -3.22
CA VAL A 295 -9.04 32.47 -2.99
C VAL A 295 -7.73 32.61 -2.22
N ILE A 296 -6.83 33.49 -2.68
CA ILE A 296 -5.52 33.68 -2.04
C ILE A 296 -5.67 34.20 -0.61
N ASN A 297 -6.49 35.24 -0.39
CA ASN A 297 -6.69 35.78 0.96
C ASN A 297 -7.23 34.72 1.94
N LYS A 298 -8.11 33.82 1.47
CA LYS A 298 -8.63 32.74 2.29
C LYS A 298 -7.55 31.69 2.60
N ALA A 299 -6.74 31.29 1.63
CA ALA A 299 -5.66 30.33 1.83
C ALA A 299 -4.57 30.91 2.74
N TRP A 300 -4.19 32.17 2.55
CA TRP A 300 -3.21 32.87 3.38
C TRP A 300 -3.66 33.03 4.83
N LEU A 301 -4.96 33.24 5.06
CA LEU A 301 -5.53 33.27 6.41
C LEU A 301 -5.36 31.94 7.15
N MET A 302 -5.34 30.81 6.44
CA MET A 302 -5.11 29.49 7.02
C MET A 302 -3.60 29.23 7.20
N HIS A 303 -2.83 29.35 6.11
CA HIS A 303 -1.40 29.08 6.08
C HIS A 303 -0.69 30.04 5.13
N PRO A 304 0.06 31.03 5.64
CA PRO A 304 0.98 31.84 4.84
C PRO A 304 1.98 30.94 4.09
N HIS A 305 2.18 31.19 2.79
CA HIS A 305 3.05 30.35 1.95
C HIS A 305 3.64 31.14 0.77
N PRO A 306 4.91 30.92 0.40
CA PRO A 306 5.55 31.65 -0.70
C PRO A 306 4.80 31.55 -2.04
N ASP A 307 4.30 30.35 -2.41
CA ASP A 307 3.54 30.19 -3.65
C ASP A 307 2.25 31.03 -3.71
N LEU A 308 1.60 31.28 -2.56
CA LEU A 308 0.43 32.17 -2.49
C LEU A 308 0.83 33.61 -2.73
N ALA A 309 1.98 34.05 -2.19
CA ALA A 309 2.52 35.38 -2.43
C ALA A 309 2.90 35.57 -3.90
N ALA A 310 3.57 34.58 -4.50
CA ALA A 310 3.90 34.59 -5.92
C ALA A 310 2.64 34.63 -6.81
N ALA A 311 1.62 33.83 -6.48
CA ALA A 311 0.33 33.86 -7.18
C ALA A 311 -0.38 35.20 -7.01
N PHE A 312 -0.28 35.84 -5.85
CA PHE A 312 -0.86 37.16 -5.60
C PHE A 312 -0.14 38.23 -6.43
N ALA A 313 1.19 38.18 -6.51
CA ALA A 313 1.98 39.08 -7.33
C ALA A 313 1.58 38.97 -8.82
N ALA A 314 1.42 37.75 -9.32
CA ALA A 314 1.09 37.47 -10.73
C ALA A 314 -0.29 38.00 -11.18
N ILE A 315 -1.19 38.38 -10.27
CA ILE A 315 -2.50 38.99 -10.64
C ILE A 315 -2.31 40.36 -11.29
N GLU A 316 -1.26 41.11 -10.91
CA GLU A 316 -0.93 42.43 -11.44
C GLU A 316 0.59 42.52 -11.72
N PRO A 317 1.04 42.06 -12.90
CA PRO A 317 2.47 42.00 -13.23
C PRO A 317 3.11 43.38 -13.40
N ASP A 318 2.36 44.36 -13.91
CA ASP A 318 2.87 45.67 -14.34
C ASP A 318 2.92 46.73 -13.21
N GLU A 319 2.77 46.32 -11.95
CA GLU A 319 2.85 47.23 -10.81
C GLU A 319 4.29 47.64 -10.47
N THR A 320 4.48 48.93 -10.16
CA THR A 320 5.72 49.42 -9.53
C THR A 320 5.91 48.80 -8.13
N PRO A 321 7.14 48.71 -7.60
CA PRO A 321 7.37 48.17 -6.26
C PRO A 321 6.54 48.85 -5.15
N ALA A 322 6.39 50.17 -5.19
CA ALA A 322 5.57 50.91 -4.24
C ALA A 322 4.06 50.59 -4.35
N GLN A 323 3.53 50.42 -5.57
CA GLN A 323 2.15 49.99 -5.79
C GLN A 323 1.93 48.56 -5.30
N ARG A 324 2.88 47.67 -5.56
CA ARG A 324 2.86 46.28 -5.10
C ARG A 324 2.84 46.21 -3.58
N LEU A 325 3.74 46.92 -2.89
CA LEU A 325 3.78 47.00 -1.43
C LEU A 325 2.43 47.47 -0.86
N LYS A 326 1.82 48.51 -1.46
CA LYS A 326 0.50 49.00 -1.07
C LYS A 326 -0.62 47.96 -1.24
N ARG A 327 -0.59 47.16 -2.31
CA ARG A 327 -1.58 46.10 -2.55
C ARG A 327 -1.41 44.93 -1.58
N PHE A 328 -0.17 44.54 -1.29
CA PHE A 328 0.17 43.48 -0.35
C PHE A 328 -0.09 43.87 1.12
N ALA A 329 -0.20 45.16 1.45
CA ALA A 329 -0.43 45.64 2.82
C ALA A 329 -1.62 44.99 3.56
N LYS A 330 -2.65 44.53 2.83
CA LYS A 330 -3.76 43.78 3.46
C LYS A 330 -3.36 42.35 3.82
N LEU A 331 -2.57 41.69 2.98
CA LEU A 331 -2.07 40.34 3.18
C LEU A 331 -1.07 40.30 4.34
N LEU A 332 -0.18 41.29 4.40
CA LEU A 332 0.84 41.41 5.45
C LEU A 332 0.28 41.63 6.86
N LYS A 333 -0.91 42.23 6.97
CA LYS A 333 -1.61 42.38 8.26
C LYS A 333 -2.17 41.06 8.80
N VAL A 334 -2.24 40.02 7.97
CA VAL A 334 -2.71 38.69 8.37
C VAL A 334 -1.50 37.87 8.77
N HIS A 335 -1.48 37.43 10.04
CA HIS A 335 -0.34 36.72 10.66
C HIS A 335 0.98 37.52 10.59
N PRO A 336 1.06 38.73 11.19
CA PRO A 336 2.24 39.60 11.09
C PRO A 336 3.50 38.99 11.73
N ASP A 337 3.32 38.11 12.70
CA ASP A 337 4.43 37.41 13.37
C ASP A 337 4.84 36.10 12.70
N ASN A 338 4.09 35.66 11.67
CA ASN A 338 4.45 34.46 10.94
C ASN A 338 5.71 34.72 10.11
N ARG A 339 6.63 33.77 10.16
CA ARG A 339 7.89 33.78 9.40
C ARG A 339 7.69 34.19 7.94
N GLU A 340 6.76 33.56 7.23
CA GLU A 340 6.59 33.83 5.80
C GLU A 340 6.03 35.22 5.51
N THR A 341 5.19 35.75 6.40
CA THR A 341 4.71 37.13 6.29
C THR A 341 5.84 38.12 6.43
N ARG A 342 6.75 37.91 7.41
CA ARG A 342 7.91 38.77 7.64
C ARG A 342 8.93 38.72 6.51
N LEU A 343 9.23 37.52 5.99
CA LEU A 343 10.12 37.36 4.82
C LEU A 343 9.54 38.06 3.60
N LEU A 344 8.23 37.87 3.34
CA LEU A 344 7.55 38.54 2.23
C LEU A 344 7.56 40.07 2.39
N GLU A 345 7.30 40.58 3.58
CA GLU A 345 7.36 42.02 3.84
C GLU A 345 8.77 42.57 3.63
N ALA A 346 9.81 41.87 4.09
CA ALA A 346 11.20 42.26 3.86
C ALA A 346 11.54 42.29 2.36
N GLU A 347 11.16 41.27 1.59
CA GLU A 347 11.38 41.21 0.14
C GLU A 347 10.64 42.32 -0.62
N LEU A 348 9.41 42.64 -0.22
CA LEU A 348 8.63 43.72 -0.83
C LEU A 348 9.24 45.09 -0.56
N ASN A 349 9.75 45.33 0.66
CA ASN A 349 10.45 46.57 0.99
C ASN A 349 11.83 46.66 0.32
N LEU A 350 12.55 45.54 0.19
CA LEU A 350 13.78 45.46 -0.61
C LEU A 350 13.53 45.85 -2.07
N ALA A 351 12.47 45.30 -2.68
CA ALA A 351 12.10 45.66 -4.05
C ALA A 351 11.70 47.13 -4.19
N ALA A 352 11.21 47.76 -3.12
CA ALA A 352 10.88 49.18 -3.07
C ALA A 352 12.05 50.07 -2.61
N GLU A 353 13.25 49.51 -2.43
CA GLU A 353 14.47 50.18 -1.96
C GLU A 353 14.33 50.85 -0.58
N ASP A 354 13.36 50.43 0.24
CA ASP A 354 13.23 50.85 1.63
C ASP A 354 13.96 49.84 2.54
N PHE A 355 15.28 49.92 2.54
CA PHE A 355 16.15 49.02 3.32
C PHE A 355 15.87 49.10 4.84
N PRO A 356 15.67 50.28 5.46
CA PRO A 356 15.31 50.36 6.88
C PRO A 356 13.95 49.70 7.22
N ALA A 357 12.96 49.76 6.34
CA ALA A 357 11.73 49.00 6.51
C ALA A 357 11.95 47.49 6.32
N ALA A 358 12.74 47.09 5.32
CA ALA A 358 13.08 45.69 5.09
C ALA A 358 13.78 45.06 6.30
N ARG A 359 14.72 45.78 6.93
CA ARG A 359 15.39 45.35 8.18
C ARG A 359 14.41 45.16 9.31
N ARG A 360 13.50 46.13 9.53
CA ARG A 360 12.47 46.05 10.57
C ARG A 360 11.51 44.88 10.36
N ALA A 361 11.14 44.61 9.11
CA ALA A 361 10.27 43.49 8.74
C ALA A 361 10.94 42.13 8.94
N LEU A 362 12.20 42.00 8.50
CA LEU A 362 13.00 40.79 8.72
C LEU A 362 13.18 40.49 10.21
N GLY A 363 13.33 41.55 11.02
CA GLY A 363 13.41 41.46 12.47
C GLY A 363 14.58 40.57 12.90
N THR A 364 14.31 39.59 13.77
CA THR A 364 15.32 38.69 14.32
C THR A 364 15.41 37.34 13.59
N LEU A 365 14.84 37.22 12.38
CA LEU A 365 14.77 35.93 11.67
C LEU A 365 16.15 35.45 11.23
N ALA A 366 17.08 36.36 10.90
CA ALA A 366 18.43 36.01 10.50
C ALA A 366 19.29 35.49 11.66
N GLU A 367 18.90 35.77 12.91
CA GLU A 367 19.59 35.34 14.12
C GLU A 367 18.96 34.09 14.75
N ILE A 368 17.63 34.04 14.88
CA ILE A 368 16.92 33.00 15.64
C ILE A 368 16.58 31.78 14.77
N GLU A 369 16.18 32.00 13.52
CA GLU A 369 15.80 30.95 12.57
C GLU A 369 16.51 31.16 11.23
N PRO A 370 17.87 31.10 11.22
CA PRO A 370 18.64 31.36 10.03
C PRO A 370 18.40 30.26 8.99
N ASP A 371 17.97 30.67 7.81
CA ASP A 371 17.98 29.84 6.61
C ASP A 371 18.60 30.64 5.44
N ALA A 372 18.85 29.96 4.33
CA ALA A 372 19.45 30.58 3.16
C ALA A 372 18.68 31.83 2.70
N ARG A 373 17.34 31.82 2.78
CA ARG A 373 16.49 32.94 2.35
C ARG A 373 16.61 34.15 3.29
N ALA A 374 16.45 33.97 4.59
CA ALA A 374 16.56 35.06 5.57
C ALA A 374 17.95 35.71 5.57
N LEU A 375 19.02 34.90 5.45
CA LEU A 375 20.39 35.40 5.40
C LEU A 375 20.70 36.13 4.09
N THR A 376 20.14 35.68 2.96
CA THR A 376 20.27 36.38 1.67
C THR A 376 19.52 37.71 1.68
N ILE A 377 18.33 37.76 2.29
CA ILE A 377 17.59 39.01 2.49
C ILE A 377 18.42 39.97 3.37
N MET A 378 19.00 39.49 4.48
CA MET A 378 19.88 40.32 5.32
C MET A 378 21.08 40.85 4.53
N ALA A 379 21.75 40.00 3.75
CA ALA A 379 22.87 40.43 2.90
C ALA A 379 22.45 41.53 1.90
N ALA A 380 21.25 41.42 1.31
CA ALA A 380 20.70 42.42 0.42
C ALA A 380 20.37 43.75 1.14
N ILE A 381 19.85 43.67 2.37
CA ILE A 381 19.60 44.84 3.23
C ILE A 381 20.91 45.56 3.55
N GLU A 382 21.92 44.83 4.03
CA GLU A 382 23.25 45.40 4.37
C GLU A 382 23.89 46.10 3.17
N ARG A 383 23.82 45.46 1.98
CA ARG A 383 24.32 46.08 0.76
C ARG A 383 23.58 47.37 0.42
N GLY A 384 22.25 47.37 0.53
CA GLY A 384 21.42 48.53 0.24
C GLY A 384 21.62 49.70 1.22
N GLU A 385 21.94 49.41 2.47
CA GLU A 385 22.28 50.42 3.49
C GLU A 385 23.73 50.92 3.40
N GLY A 386 24.53 50.37 2.48
CA GLY A 386 25.91 50.81 2.24
C GLY A 386 26.94 50.17 3.19
N ALA A 387 26.66 48.99 3.75
CA ALA A 387 27.61 48.26 4.57
C ALA A 387 28.85 47.84 3.75
N PRO A 388 30.02 47.65 4.40
CA PRO A 388 31.23 47.17 3.74
C PRO A 388 31.02 45.80 3.07
N ASP A 389 31.72 45.60 1.96
CA ASP A 389 31.62 44.39 1.13
C ASP A 389 31.93 43.10 1.93
N ALA A 390 32.81 43.19 2.92
CA ALA A 390 33.14 42.12 3.86
C ALA A 390 31.93 41.64 4.68
N VAL A 391 31.08 42.57 5.15
CA VAL A 391 29.86 42.26 5.92
C VAL A 391 28.86 41.51 5.04
N VAL A 392 28.65 42.00 3.80
CA VAL A 392 27.76 41.37 2.83
C VAL A 392 28.25 39.96 2.49
N LYS A 393 29.55 39.79 2.24
CA LYS A 393 30.17 38.48 1.98
C LYS A 393 30.04 37.55 3.19
N GLY A 394 30.17 38.06 4.41
CA GLY A 394 29.97 37.30 5.65
C GLY A 394 28.56 36.70 5.75
N TRP A 395 27.52 37.49 5.44
CA TRP A 395 26.14 36.99 5.39
C TRP A 395 25.92 35.96 4.29
N LEU A 396 26.44 36.20 3.08
CA LEU A 396 26.32 35.27 1.96
C LEU A 396 27.07 33.94 2.24
N ALA A 397 28.25 34.01 2.86
CA ALA A 397 29.00 32.82 3.27
C ALA A 397 28.20 31.97 4.27
N ARG A 398 27.57 32.62 5.26
CA ARG A 398 26.66 31.93 6.21
C ARG A 398 25.45 31.32 5.51
N ALA A 399 24.92 31.95 4.47
CA ALA A 399 23.77 31.45 3.71
C ALA A 399 24.07 30.14 2.97
N LEU A 400 25.32 29.91 2.53
CA LEU A 400 25.72 28.68 1.81
C LEU A 400 25.64 27.43 2.67
N SER A 401 25.94 27.55 3.97
CA SER A 401 25.87 26.45 4.94
C SER A 401 24.54 26.40 5.70
N ALA A 402 23.67 27.38 5.50
CA ALA A 402 22.39 27.44 6.19
C ALA A 402 21.39 26.42 5.63
N PRO A 403 20.43 25.94 6.44
CA PRO A 403 19.33 25.14 5.92
C PRO A 403 18.57 25.93 4.85
N ARG A 404 17.93 25.24 3.90
CA ARG A 404 17.17 25.89 2.82
C ARG A 404 15.81 26.45 3.24
N GLY A 405 15.44 26.29 4.51
CA GLY A 405 14.12 26.67 5.02
C GLY A 405 13.06 25.58 4.82
N PRO A 406 11.78 25.90 5.05
CA PRO A 406 10.66 25.00 4.82
C PRO A 406 10.59 24.50 3.37
N GLN A 407 10.30 23.22 3.20
CA GLN A 407 10.14 22.56 1.91
C GLN A 407 8.95 21.59 1.98
N TRP A 408 8.55 21.03 0.84
CA TRP A 408 7.59 19.94 0.82
C TRP A 408 8.25 18.66 1.34
N VAL A 409 7.78 18.15 2.48
CA VAL A 409 8.33 16.96 3.13
C VAL A 409 7.24 15.91 3.26
N CYS A 410 7.52 14.67 2.87
CA CYS A 410 6.62 13.55 3.10
C CYS A 410 6.54 13.22 4.60
N ASP A 411 5.35 13.21 5.18
CA ASP A 411 5.13 12.88 6.59
C ASP A 411 5.41 11.41 6.91
N ASN A 412 5.36 10.52 5.92
CA ASN A 412 5.59 9.09 6.11
C ASN A 412 7.09 8.70 6.06
N CYS A 413 7.86 9.20 5.09
CA CYS A 413 9.25 8.79 4.89
C CYS A 413 10.28 9.93 4.99
N LEU A 414 9.84 11.16 5.28
CA LEU A 414 10.68 12.36 5.41
C LEU A 414 11.44 12.76 4.13
N HIS A 415 11.11 12.16 2.98
CA HIS A 415 11.65 12.57 1.69
C HIS A 415 11.25 14.00 1.36
N ILE A 416 12.19 14.77 0.82
CA ILE A 416 12.05 16.18 0.48
C ILE A 416 11.75 16.28 -1.01
N HIS A 417 10.69 17.02 -1.35
CA HIS A 417 10.30 17.33 -2.71
C HIS A 417 10.58 18.80 -3.04
N SER A 418 11.00 19.06 -4.28
CA SER A 418 11.14 20.43 -4.80
C SER A 418 9.80 21.09 -5.07
N GLU A 419 8.83 20.31 -5.55
CA GLU A 419 7.47 20.77 -5.86
C GLU A 419 6.44 19.86 -5.18
N TRP A 420 5.24 20.39 -4.96
CA TRP A 420 4.17 19.55 -4.44
C TRP A 420 3.75 18.49 -5.47
N ALA A 421 3.61 17.25 -5.01
CA ALA A 421 3.09 16.11 -5.75
C ALA A 421 1.95 15.42 -4.99
N PRO A 422 1.00 14.75 -5.66
CA PRO A 422 -0.10 14.04 -5.01
C PRO A 422 0.34 12.79 -4.25
N ALA A 423 1.47 12.19 -4.63
CA ALA A 423 2.08 11.05 -3.95
C ALA A 423 3.59 11.28 -3.80
N CYS A 424 4.16 10.70 -2.74
CA CYS A 424 5.61 10.76 -2.51
C CYS A 424 6.37 9.98 -3.60
N GLU A 425 7.46 10.54 -4.11
CA GLU A 425 8.28 9.94 -5.17
C GLU A 425 9.11 8.75 -4.65
N ASN A 426 9.40 8.75 -3.35
CA ASN A 426 10.21 7.72 -2.70
C ASN A 426 9.38 6.57 -2.14
N CYS A 427 8.29 6.86 -1.41
CA CYS A 427 7.48 5.82 -0.75
C CYS A 427 6.08 5.65 -1.34
N HIS A 428 5.74 6.39 -2.39
CA HIS A 428 4.45 6.33 -3.11
C HIS A 428 3.21 6.53 -2.25
N SER A 429 3.37 7.08 -1.04
CA SER A 429 2.27 7.36 -0.13
C SER A 429 1.48 8.58 -0.60
N PHE A 430 0.17 8.40 -0.77
CA PHE A 430 -0.76 9.41 -1.29
C PHE A 430 -1.19 10.44 -0.24
N ASP A 431 -1.21 11.73 -0.61
CA ASP A 431 -1.61 12.87 0.25
C ASP A 431 -0.85 12.91 1.59
N THR A 432 0.48 12.87 1.52
CA THR A 432 1.36 12.89 2.71
C THR A 432 2.37 14.05 2.73
N LEU A 433 2.34 14.94 1.74
CA LEU A 433 3.28 16.06 1.67
C LEU A 433 2.79 17.24 2.54
N SER A 434 3.67 17.75 3.39
CA SER A 434 3.45 18.92 4.24
C SER A 434 4.56 19.96 4.05
N TRP A 435 4.23 21.25 4.15
CA TRP A 435 5.22 22.33 4.07
C TRP A 435 5.83 22.57 5.45
N ARG A 436 7.08 22.16 5.65
CA ARG A 436 7.78 22.29 6.94
C ARG A 436 9.29 22.28 6.77
N SER A 437 9.99 22.75 7.80
CA SER A 437 11.45 22.61 7.86
C SER A 437 11.82 21.13 7.86
N PRO A 438 12.65 20.66 6.93
CA PRO A 438 13.10 19.27 6.94
C PRO A 438 13.89 18.99 8.22
N PRO A 439 13.86 17.75 8.73
CA PRO A 439 14.69 17.37 9.87
C PRO A 439 16.14 17.71 9.54
N SER A 440 16.84 18.33 10.49
CA SER A 440 18.25 18.70 10.33
C SER A 440 19.06 17.43 10.09
N SER A 441 19.34 17.13 8.82
CA SER A 441 20.44 16.26 8.49
C SER A 441 21.69 17.12 8.70
N PRO A 442 22.60 16.77 9.61
CA PRO A 442 23.89 17.40 9.65
C PRO A 442 24.58 16.98 8.36
N ILE A 443 24.38 17.76 7.30
CA ILE A 443 25.30 17.74 6.17
C ILE A 443 26.57 18.34 6.77
N SER A 444 27.41 17.48 7.35
CA SER A 444 28.83 17.73 7.47
C SER A 444 29.30 17.93 6.04
N ALA A 445 29.32 19.18 5.57
CA ALA A 445 29.91 19.51 4.29
C ALA A 445 31.42 19.20 4.45
N PRO A 446 31.97 18.23 3.71
CA PRO A 446 33.38 17.85 3.85
C PRO A 446 34.35 18.93 3.33
N THR A 447 33.84 20.09 2.90
CA THR A 447 34.53 21.14 2.16
C THR A 447 35.11 22.26 3.02
N GLY A 448 35.11 22.16 4.35
CA GLY A 448 35.73 23.19 5.21
C GLY A 448 35.06 24.57 5.14
N LEU A 449 33.83 24.63 4.60
CA LEU A 449 33.05 25.87 4.43
C LEU A 449 32.75 26.58 5.76
N GLU A 450 32.79 25.86 6.89
CA GLU A 450 32.64 26.42 8.23
C GLU A 450 33.80 27.38 8.62
N MET A 451 34.97 27.25 7.99
CA MET A 451 36.15 28.09 8.28
C MET A 451 36.27 29.30 7.35
N LEU A 452 35.46 29.40 6.29
CA LEU A 452 35.50 30.54 5.36
C LEU A 452 35.30 31.91 6.01
N PRO A 453 34.41 32.08 7.01
CA PRO A 453 34.27 33.37 7.70
C PRO A 453 35.56 33.82 8.40
N LEU A 454 36.37 32.88 8.88
CA LEU A 454 37.65 33.17 9.56
C LEU A 454 38.76 33.52 8.57
N ILE A 455 38.73 32.95 7.36
CA ILE A 455 39.72 33.23 6.32
C ILE A 455 39.47 34.62 5.72
N VAL A 456 38.22 34.99 5.47
CA VAL A 456 37.90 36.33 4.92
C VAL A 456 38.24 37.44 5.91
N GLY A 457 37.95 37.26 7.20
CA GLY A 457 38.32 38.25 8.24
C GLY A 457 39.83 38.40 8.47
N SER A 458 40.61 37.33 8.28
CA SER A 458 42.07 37.36 8.51
C SER A 458 42.90 37.90 7.33
N VAL A 459 42.33 37.96 6.13
CA VAL A 459 42.98 38.61 4.96
C VAL A 459 42.94 40.15 5.10
N GLU A 460 41.89 40.69 5.73
CA GLU A 460 41.72 42.14 5.90
C GLU A 460 42.48 42.70 7.10
N ASP A 461 42.64 41.94 8.20
CA ASP A 461 43.54 42.31 9.32
C ASP A 461 44.98 42.55 8.84
N ARG A 462 45.39 41.86 7.77
CA ARG A 462 46.70 42.05 7.10
C ARG A 462 46.73 43.21 6.10
N SER A 463 45.59 43.71 5.66
CA SER A 463 45.52 44.86 4.75
C SER A 463 45.57 46.21 5.48
N GLY A 464 45.33 46.21 6.80
CA GLY A 464 45.50 47.37 7.68
C GLY A 464 46.93 47.58 8.21
N ASP A 465 47.82 46.61 8.01
CA ASP A 465 49.19 46.62 8.55
C ASP A 465 50.24 46.93 7.46
N SER A 466 49.98 47.99 6.67
CA SER A 466 51.01 48.62 5.83
C SER A 466 51.53 49.88 6.54
N ALA A 467 52.23 49.66 7.65
CA ALA A 467 53.15 50.64 8.20
C ALA A 467 54.46 50.59 7.39
N THR A 468 54.70 51.67 6.63
CA THR A 468 56.00 52.30 6.41
C THR A 468 57.19 51.35 6.20
N GLU A 469 57.49 51.02 4.95
CA GLU A 469 58.86 50.68 4.55
C GLU A 469 59.38 51.74 3.57
N GLU A 470 60.56 52.23 3.91
CA GLU A 470 61.27 53.33 3.31
C GLU A 470 61.71 53.01 1.87
N ASP A 471 61.64 54.04 1.04
CA ASP A 471 62.27 54.18 -0.25
C ASP A 471 63.80 54.12 -0.10
N ASP A 472 64.45 53.11 -0.67
CA ASP A 472 65.80 53.29 -1.24
C ASP A 472 66.04 52.21 -2.30
N GLY A 473 66.37 52.68 -3.51
CA GLY A 473 66.41 51.91 -4.73
C GLY A 473 67.63 51.02 -4.92
N ASP A 474 67.46 50.01 -5.78
CA ASP A 474 68.41 49.68 -6.84
C ASP A 474 67.74 48.72 -7.84
N GLU A 475 67.69 49.13 -9.11
CA GLU A 475 67.54 48.28 -10.29
C GLU A 475 68.93 47.65 -10.62
N PRO A 476 69.12 46.64 -11.51
CA PRO A 476 68.20 45.74 -12.25
C PRO A 476 68.74 44.26 -12.18
N PRO A 477 68.49 43.27 -13.10
CA PRO A 477 67.67 43.29 -14.31
C PRO A 477 66.70 42.11 -14.52
N VAL A 478 65.78 42.41 -15.45
CA VAL A 478 64.87 41.54 -16.19
C VAL A 478 65.64 40.43 -16.90
N VAL A 479 65.16 39.19 -16.77
CA VAL A 479 65.60 38.06 -17.60
C VAL A 479 64.45 37.70 -18.54
N ASP A 480 64.73 37.85 -19.83
CA ASP A 480 63.86 37.57 -20.96
C ASP A 480 63.39 36.10 -20.98
N ALA A 481 62.10 35.90 -21.26
CA ALA A 481 61.54 34.60 -21.57
C ALA A 481 61.86 34.25 -23.04
N GLU A 482 62.66 33.20 -23.23
CA GLU A 482 63.05 32.69 -24.54
C GLU A 482 61.92 31.84 -25.15
N PHE A 483 61.72 32.02 -26.47
CA PHE A 483 60.67 31.40 -27.28
C PHE A 483 60.94 29.91 -27.53
N ILE A 484 59.87 29.11 -27.47
CA ILE A 484 59.82 27.69 -27.81
C ILE A 484 59.97 27.52 -29.33
N THR A 485 60.89 26.67 -29.77
CA THR A 485 60.87 26.07 -31.12
C THR A 485 60.76 24.56 -31.01
N GLU A 486 59.75 24.01 -31.68
CA GLU A 486 59.57 22.59 -31.99
C GLU A 486 60.73 22.08 -32.85
N ASP A 487 61.22 20.85 -32.60
CA ASP A 487 61.26 19.81 -33.64
C ASP A 487 61.70 18.42 -33.08
N GLU A 488 60.88 17.45 -33.49
CA GLU A 488 61.09 16.04 -33.86
C GLU A 488 61.96 15.00 -33.08
N ASP A 489 61.32 13.83 -33.00
CA ASP A 489 61.81 12.44 -33.03
C ASP A 489 62.47 11.79 -31.80
N THR A 490 61.75 10.83 -31.20
CA THR A 490 62.18 9.39 -31.14
C THR A 490 61.13 8.46 -30.50
N ASP A 491 60.66 7.51 -31.31
CA ASP A 491 60.54 6.05 -31.04
C ASP A 491 59.91 5.47 -29.74
N ILE A 492 58.64 5.01 -29.85
CA ILE A 492 58.05 3.66 -29.57
C ILE A 492 58.73 2.77 -28.47
N PRO A 493 58.02 2.02 -27.54
CA PRO A 493 56.83 1.21 -27.81
C PRO A 493 55.67 1.13 -26.80
N ARG A 494 54.55 0.67 -27.37
CA ARG A 494 53.30 0.16 -26.79
C ARG A 494 53.50 -0.88 -25.68
N GLN A 495 52.75 -0.73 -24.58
CA GLN A 495 52.32 -1.86 -23.76
C GLN A 495 50.79 -1.96 -23.73
N ASN A 496 50.32 -3.13 -24.14
CA ASN A 496 48.96 -3.65 -23.93
C ASN A 496 48.58 -3.64 -22.45
N VAL A 497 47.36 -3.19 -22.14
CA VAL A 497 46.59 -3.78 -21.02
C VAL A 497 45.16 -4.02 -21.49
N SER A 498 44.84 -5.30 -21.61
CA SER A 498 43.51 -5.88 -21.75
C SER A 498 43.17 -6.64 -20.47
N GLY A 499 41.91 -6.55 -20.00
CA GLY A 499 41.31 -7.36 -18.92
C GLY A 499 41.14 -6.56 -17.62
N HIS A 500 39.97 -6.48 -16.99
CA HIS A 500 38.89 -7.46 -16.88
C HIS A 500 37.52 -6.81 -16.74
#